data_AF-A0A2T9JVT4-F1
#
_entry.id   AF-A0A2T9JVT4-F1
#
_cell.length_a   1.000
_cell.length_b   1.000
_cell.length_c   1.000
_cell.angle_alpha   90.00
_cell.angle_beta   90.00
_cell.angle_gamma   90.00
#
_symmetry.space_group_name_H-M   'P 1'
#
loop_
_entity.id
_entity.type
_entity.pdbx_description
1 polymer ?
#
loop_
_entity_poly.entity_id
_entity_poly.type
_entity_poly.pdbx_seq_one_letter_code
_entity_poly.pdbx_strand_id
1 'polypeptide(L)' 'MPYDLTADQSPETAVAEFEAGPLRYRAEVRVTPAGILAVGALLSGVLLSTAVIVWATKAAVERR' A
#
# COMPACT_ATOMS: atom_id res chain seq x y z
N MET A 1 -6.97 -8.91 34.03
CA MET A 1 -6.10 -9.34 32.93
C MET A 1 -5.50 -8.07 32.32
N PRO A 2 -4.20 -7.78 32.48
CA PRO A 2 -3.59 -6.64 31.82
C PRO A 2 -3.47 -6.96 30.32
N TYR A 3 -3.96 -6.06 29.46
CA TYR A 3 -3.75 -6.16 28.02
C TYR A 3 -2.30 -5.76 27.74
N ASP A 4 -1.51 -6.70 27.22
CA ASP A 4 -0.15 -6.41 26.79
C ASP A 4 -0.21 -5.59 25.51
N LEU A 5 0.18 -4.30 25.61
CA LEU A 5 0.19 -3.33 24.52
C LEU A 5 1.52 -3.33 23.76
N THR A 6 2.41 -4.28 24.01
CA THR A 6 3.53 -4.54 23.09
C THR A 6 2.97 -5.18 21.84
N ALA A 7 2.44 -4.34 20.95
CA ALA A 7 1.97 -4.73 19.64
C ALA A 7 3.06 -5.59 18.98
N ASP A 8 2.76 -6.87 18.83
CA ASP A 8 3.60 -7.86 18.19
C ASP A 8 3.77 -7.46 16.71
N GLN A 9 4.78 -6.64 16.42
CA GLN A 9 5.15 -6.24 15.07
C GLN A 9 5.98 -7.33 14.39
N SER A 10 5.68 -8.59 14.68
CA SER A 10 6.29 -9.72 13.99
C SER A 10 5.91 -9.63 12.52
N PRO A 11 6.89 -9.54 11.59
CA PRO A 11 6.62 -9.40 10.17
C PRO A 11 5.83 -10.61 9.68
N GLU A 12 4.54 -10.39 9.41
CA GLU A 12 3.61 -11.38 8.92
C GLU A 12 4.09 -11.86 7.55
N THR A 13 4.63 -13.07 7.53
CA THR A 13 5.24 -13.65 6.33
C THR A 13 4.15 -14.43 5.60
N ALA A 14 3.48 -13.77 4.67
CA ALA A 14 2.53 -14.42 3.78
C ALA A 14 3.31 -15.13 2.66
N VAL A 15 3.26 -16.47 2.64
CA VAL A 15 3.87 -17.26 1.57
C VAL A 15 2.92 -17.24 0.38
N ALA A 16 3.33 -16.59 -0.71
CA ALA A 16 2.56 -16.60 -1.96
C ALA A 16 3.13 -17.68 -2.88
N GLU A 17 2.48 -18.84 -2.91
CA GLU A 17 2.80 -19.91 -3.85
C GLU A 17 1.98 -19.71 -5.13
N PHE A 18 2.68 -19.44 -6.24
CA PHE A 18 2.06 -19.35 -7.55
C PHE A 18 2.47 -20.58 -8.37
N GLU A 19 1.49 -21.40 -8.74
CA GLU A 19 1.67 -22.52 -9.67
C GLU A 19 1.22 -22.09 -11.07
N ALA A 20 2.16 -22.05 -12.03
CA ALA A 20 1.90 -21.74 -13.43
C ALA A 20 2.42 -22.88 -14.30
N GLY A 21 1.57 -23.87 -14.57
CA GLY A 21 1.94 -25.07 -15.35
C GLY A 21 3.04 -25.88 -14.66
N PRO A 22 4.10 -26.34 -15.37
CA PRO A 22 5.16 -27.15 -14.77
C PRO A 22 6.16 -26.33 -13.91
N LEU A 23 6.04 -25.00 -13.85
CA LEU A 23 6.90 -24.16 -13.01
C LEU A 23 6.21 -23.82 -11.68
N ARG A 24 6.85 -24.24 -10.59
CA ARG A 24 6.53 -23.84 -9.22
C ARG A 24 7.44 -22.69 -8.82
N TYR A 25 6.87 -21.49 -8.69
CA TYR A 25 7.59 -20.34 -8.16
C TYR A 25 7.16 -20.10 -6.70
N ARG A 26 8.11 -20.29 -5.79
CA ARG A 26 7.94 -19.96 -4.37
C ARG A 26 8.47 -18.55 -4.14
N ALA A 27 7.55 -17.59 -4.00
CA ALA A 27 7.89 -16.22 -3.63
C ALA A 27 7.59 -16.02 -2.15
N GLU A 28 8.63 -15.90 -1.33
CA GLU A 28 8.50 -15.50 0.06
C GLU A 28 8.32 -13.98 0.11
N VAL A 29 7.07 -13.53 0.21
CA VAL A 29 6.76 -12.10 0.32
C VAL A 29 6.65 -11.76 1.79
N ARG A 30 7.74 -11.24 2.35
CA ARG A 30 7.76 -10.74 3.72
C ARG A 30 7.18 -9.33 3.75
N VAL A 31 5.94 -9.20 4.24
CA VAL A 31 5.32 -7.89 4.41
C VAL A 31 5.87 -7.28 5.70
N THR A 32 6.57 -6.15 5.56
CA THR A 32 7.08 -5.40 6.72
C THR A 32 6.14 -4.23 7.02
N PRO A 33 5.98 -3.82 8.28
CA PRO A 33 5.21 -2.62 8.64
C PRO A 33 5.68 -1.37 7.88
N ALA A 34 7.00 -1.24 7.68
CA ALA A 34 7.59 -0.17 6.88
C ALA A 34 7.17 -0.24 5.39
N GLY A 35 7.10 -1.44 4.82
CA GLY A 35 6.65 -1.65 3.44
C GLY A 35 5.19 -1.21 3.22
N ILE A 36 4.30 -1.51 4.18
CA ILE A 36 2.90 -1.07 4.12
C ILE A 36 2.81 0.46 4.13
N LEU A 37 3.57 1.13 5.01
CA LEU A 37 3.62 2.59 5.05
C LEU A 37 4.17 3.19 3.75
N ALA A 38 5.21 2.57 3.17
CA ALA A 38 5.78 3.02 1.91
C ALA A 38 4.76 2.97 0.76
N VAL A 39 3.97 1.90 0.68
CA VAL A 39 2.88 1.78 -0.32
C VAL A 39 1.81 2.84 -0.09
N GLY A 40 1.40 3.06 1.17
CA GLY A 40 0.43 4.12 1.51
C GLY A 40 0.92 5.52 1.12
N ALA A 41 2.19 5.83 1.40
CA ALA A 41 2.80 7.09 1.01
C ALA A 41 2.88 7.27 -0.51
N LEU A 42 3.28 6.21 -1.23
CA LEU A 42 3.33 6.20 -2.69
C LEU A 42 1.96 6.49 -3.30
N LEU A 43 0.93 5.76 -2.87
CA LEU A 43 -0.44 5.95 -3.35
C LEU A 43 -0.93 7.37 -3.04
N SER A 44 -0.72 7.85 -1.82
CA SER A 44 -1.10 9.21 -1.43
C SER A 44 -0.46 10.27 -2.32
N GLY A 45 0.82 10.10 -2.69
CA GLY A 45 1.51 11.00 -3.63
C GLY A 45 0.89 11.00 -5.03
N VAL A 46 0.55 9.82 -5.56
CA VAL A 46 -0.11 9.68 -6.88
C VAL A 46 -1.49 10.35 -6.87
N LEU A 47 -2.29 10.07 -5.83
CA LEU A 47 -3.60 10.69 -5.64
C LEU A 47 -3.49 12.21 -5.51
N LEU A 48 -2.54 12.71 -4.73
CA LEU A 48 -2.32 14.15 -4.54
C LEU A 48 -1.91 14.84 -5.85
N SER A 49 -1.03 14.23 -6.62
CA SER A 49 -0.63 14.74 -7.95
C SER A 49 -1.85 14.92 -8.88
N THR A 50 -2.74 13.93 -8.88
CA THR A 50 -3.94 13.95 -9.71
C THR A 50 -4.98 14.94 -9.17
N ALA A 51 -5.10 15.06 -7.85
CA ALA A 51 -6.03 15.98 -7.19
C ALA A 51 -5.79 17.44 -7.59
N VAL A 52 -4.53 17.85 -7.76
CA VAL A 52 -4.18 19.22 -8.21
C VAL A 52 -4.77 19.52 -9.58
N ILE A 53 -4.71 18.57 -10.52
CA ILE A 53 -5.26 18.73 -11.87
C ILE A 53 -6.79 18.87 -11.82
N VAL A 54 -7.44 18.00 -11.04
CA VAL A 54 -8.89 18.04 -10.85
C VAL A 54 -9.33 19.36 -10.22
N TRP A 55 -8.59 19.83 -9.21
CA TRP A 55 -8.86 21.09 -8.54
C TRP A 55 -8.72 22.29 -9.49
N ALA A 56 -7.62 22.37 -10.24
CA ALA A 56 -7.39 23.42 -11.22
C ALA A 56 -8.52 23.47 -12.28
N THR A 57 -8.95 22.29 -12.73
CA THR A 57 -10.06 22.16 -13.68
C THR A 57 -11.37 22.67 -13.09
N LYS A 58 -11.70 22.27 -11.84
CA LYS A 58 -12.90 22.75 -11.15
C LYS A 58 -12.88 24.26 -10.94
N ALA A 59 -11.76 24.81 -10.48
CA ALA A 59 -11.59 26.25 -10.26
C ALA A 59 -11.75 27.07 -11.56
N ALA A 60 -11.31 26.52 -12.71
CA ALA A 60 -11.49 27.16 -14.01
C ALA A 60 -12.96 27.16 -14.48
N VAL A 61 -13.70 26.09 -14.19
CA VAL A 61 -15.14 26.00 -14.51
C VAL A 61 -15.95 26.96 -13.64
N GLU A 62 -15.67 27.04 -12.35
CA GLU A 62 -16.43 27.87 -11.41
C GLU A 62 -16.20 29.39 -11.61
N ARG A 63 -15.10 29.78 -12.27
CA ARG A 63 -14.83 31.17 -12.66
C ARG A 63 -15.53 31.63 -13.95
N ARG A 64 -16.26 30.76 -14.64
CA ARG A 64 -16.88 31.03 -15.94
C ARG A 64 -18.39 31.18 -15.83
#